data_AF-A0A2H5XCM6-F1
#
_entry.id   AF-A0A2H5XCM6-F1
#
_cell.length_a   1.000
_cell.length_b   1.000
_cell.length_c   1.000
_cell.angle_alpha   90.00
_cell.angle_beta   90.00
_cell.angle_gamma   90.00
#
_symmetry.space_group_name_H-M   'P 1'
#
loop_
_entity.id
_entity.type
_entity.pdbx_description
1 polymer ?
#
loop_
_entity_poly.entity_id
_entity_poly.type
_entity_poly.pdbx_seq_one_letter_code
_entity_poly.pdbx_strand_id
1 'polypeptide(L)'
;MQISRGNSWGNVVVIEPSDWQTRWKHNFFHPRGEEQAIINRFSDATFRYLTRDQRIAGYFPAEGGYGGGLNLHGHTETFLHREGHIVAFETHPKFDYVAGDATLSWQPEQARLVLRQVVFVKPDLLIIYDRVRLGEKAQRAHWLAATGLDLVTQANCFRVRSGKAYLYGVVAFPSSPKLVAIDPSTSPKYRLMFDPQALSLKVLEIHPNEQGSGHGAQDRTVEFLVAMRIGLGALPTMTVTPQLMANRIGVTVRTNGQTVQVSFDRNDVCGGEIVIANGAQTLRHRLREQVNDTYENWRTDPRYQLWRREARFDFLAVK
;
A
#
# COMPACT_ATOMS: atom_id res chain seq x y z
N MET A 1 -16.33 -19.31 9.26
CA MET A 1 -15.08 -18.54 9.09
C MET A 1 -15.25 -17.25 9.87
N GLN A 2 -14.43 -17.01 10.90
CA GLN A 2 -14.49 -15.76 11.65
C GLN A 2 -13.79 -14.69 10.82
N ILE A 3 -14.55 -14.01 9.96
CA ILE A 3 -14.12 -12.86 9.18
C ILE A 3 -14.47 -11.65 10.04
N SER A 4 -13.52 -10.72 10.23
CA SER A 4 -13.79 -9.46 10.92
C SER A 4 -15.01 -8.79 10.29
N ARG A 5 -15.96 -8.38 11.14
CA ARG A 5 -17.10 -7.56 10.74
C ARG A 5 -16.76 -6.14 11.14
N GLY A 6 -16.69 -5.23 10.19
CA GLY A 6 -16.41 -3.82 10.43
C GLY A 6 -15.31 -3.26 9.52
N ASN A 7 -15.32 -1.94 9.38
CA ASN A 7 -14.38 -1.21 8.56
C ASN A 7 -13.02 -1.22 9.26
N SER A 8 -11.97 -1.66 8.55
CA SER A 8 -10.59 -1.52 9.01
C SER A 8 -9.71 -1.17 7.84
N TRP A 9 -8.88 -0.16 8.02
CA TRP A 9 -8.23 0.51 6.91
C TRP A 9 -6.71 0.44 6.99
N GLY A 10 -6.10 0.16 5.84
CA GLY A 10 -4.81 0.66 5.38
C GLY A 10 -3.54 0.30 6.15
N ASN A 11 -2.47 0.11 5.38
CA ASN A 11 -1.11 0.35 5.84
C ASN A 11 -0.64 1.73 5.35
N VAL A 12 -0.03 2.54 6.19
CA VAL A 12 0.39 3.92 5.88
C VAL A 12 1.66 4.29 6.66
N VAL A 13 2.44 5.23 6.17
CA VAL A 13 3.46 5.89 7.00
C VAL A 13 2.83 7.10 7.67
N VAL A 14 2.87 7.13 8.99
CA VAL A 14 2.34 8.21 9.82
C VAL A 14 3.47 9.12 10.26
N ILE A 15 3.28 10.43 10.10
CA ILE A 15 4.17 11.46 10.59
C ILE A 15 3.57 12.10 11.86
N GLU A 16 4.38 12.27 12.88
CA GLU A 16 3.98 12.92 14.14
C GLU A 16 4.91 14.07 14.51
N PRO A 17 4.39 15.12 15.18
CA PRO A 17 2.98 15.32 15.54
C PRO A 17 2.12 15.70 14.32
N SER A 18 0.89 15.20 14.29
CA SER A 18 -0.13 15.56 13.30
C SER A 18 -1.54 15.20 13.78
N ASP A 19 -2.54 15.62 13.02
CA ASP A 19 -3.97 15.35 13.24
C ASP A 19 -4.42 14.02 12.61
N TRP A 20 -3.49 13.13 12.27
CA TRP A 20 -3.79 11.89 11.52
C TRP A 20 -4.84 11.00 12.19
N GLN A 21 -4.89 10.91 13.53
CA GLN A 21 -5.90 10.11 14.25
C GLN A 21 -7.30 10.68 14.07
N THR A 22 -7.42 12.01 14.09
CA THR A 22 -8.68 12.71 13.83
C THR A 22 -9.12 12.47 12.39
N ARG A 23 -8.22 12.64 11.42
CA ARG A 23 -8.50 12.37 10.00
C ARG A 23 -8.90 10.91 9.77
N TRP A 24 -8.20 9.98 10.39
CA TRP A 24 -8.49 8.55 10.35
C TRP A 24 -9.86 8.24 10.93
N LYS A 25 -10.23 8.86 12.07
CA LYS A 25 -11.56 8.72 12.66
C LYS A 25 -12.65 9.23 11.72
N HIS A 26 -12.45 10.38 11.08
CA HIS A 26 -13.42 10.92 10.11
C HIS A 26 -13.66 9.96 8.94
N ASN A 27 -12.61 9.30 8.44
CA ASN A 27 -12.72 8.33 7.35
C ASN A 27 -13.62 7.11 7.66
N PHE A 28 -13.84 6.75 8.92
CA PHE A 28 -14.74 5.63 9.26
C PHE A 28 -16.21 5.92 9.10
N PHE A 29 -16.61 7.19 9.24
CA PHE A 29 -17.99 7.62 9.06
C PHE A 29 -18.35 7.78 7.58
N HIS A 30 -17.37 7.64 6.67
CA HIS A 30 -17.62 7.62 5.24
C HIS A 30 -18.19 6.26 4.79
N PRO A 31 -19.17 6.23 3.87
CA PRO A 31 -19.82 4.99 3.44
C PRO A 31 -18.94 4.02 2.61
N ARG A 32 -17.60 4.13 2.68
CA ARG A 32 -16.63 3.24 2.02
C ARG A 32 -16.70 1.79 2.51
N GLY A 33 -17.28 1.56 3.69
CA GLY A 33 -17.39 0.24 4.31
C GLY A 33 -18.29 -0.76 3.61
N GLU A 34 -19.13 -0.30 2.68
CA GLU A 34 -20.12 -1.12 1.99
C GLU A 34 -19.78 -1.39 0.52
N GLU A 35 -18.56 -1.06 0.07
CA GLU A 35 -18.10 -1.30 -1.31
C GLU A 35 -17.88 -2.80 -1.56
N GLN A 36 -18.98 -3.55 -1.65
CA GLN A 36 -19.02 -4.75 -2.47
C GLN A 36 -18.80 -4.28 -3.91
N ALA A 37 -17.93 -4.97 -4.67
CA ALA A 37 -17.74 -4.68 -6.08
C ALA A 37 -19.09 -4.43 -6.74
N ILE A 38 -19.34 -3.20 -7.22
CA ILE A 38 -20.64 -2.83 -7.79
C ILE A 38 -20.75 -3.51 -9.15
N ILE A 39 -21.22 -4.76 -9.14
CA ILE A 39 -21.61 -5.53 -10.33
C ILE A 39 -23.11 -5.41 -10.60
N ASN A 40 -23.88 -4.91 -9.61
CA ASN A 40 -25.32 -4.74 -9.71
C ASN A 40 -25.71 -3.25 -9.66
N ARG A 41 -26.07 -2.69 -10.83
CA ARG A 41 -26.47 -1.28 -11.01
C ARG A 41 -27.78 -0.85 -10.33
N PHE A 42 -28.49 -1.79 -9.70
CA PHE A 42 -29.76 -1.52 -9.01
C PHE A 42 -29.65 -1.69 -7.49
N SER A 43 -28.45 -1.87 -6.96
CA SER A 43 -28.23 -1.90 -5.51
C SER A 43 -28.29 -0.49 -4.90
N ASP A 44 -28.63 -0.40 -3.62
CA ASP A 44 -28.52 0.84 -2.84
C ASP A 44 -27.11 1.45 -2.90
N ALA A 45 -26.09 0.59 -2.96
CA ALA A 45 -24.70 1.01 -3.16
C ALA A 45 -24.50 1.75 -4.49
N THR A 46 -25.23 1.38 -5.56
CA THR A 46 -25.18 2.10 -6.85
C THR A 46 -25.83 3.47 -6.77
N PHE A 47 -26.92 3.64 -6.04
CA PHE A 47 -27.53 4.96 -5.89
C PHE A 47 -26.68 5.90 -5.05
N ARG A 48 -26.05 5.40 -3.97
CA ARG A 48 -25.02 6.14 -3.23
C ARG A 48 -23.79 6.44 -4.09
N TYR A 49 -23.51 5.59 -5.08
CA TYR A 49 -22.47 5.80 -6.07
C TYR A 49 -22.80 6.91 -7.08
N LEU A 50 -24.04 6.96 -7.57
CA LEU A 50 -24.52 8.02 -8.49
C LEU A 50 -24.50 9.41 -7.84
N THR A 51 -24.81 9.52 -6.55
CA THR A 51 -24.69 10.79 -5.81
C THR A 51 -23.25 11.28 -5.64
N ARG A 52 -22.26 10.45 -5.98
CA ARG A 52 -20.81 10.76 -5.96
C ARG A 52 -20.25 11.01 -7.36
N ASP A 53 -21.11 11.12 -8.38
CA ASP A 53 -20.67 11.35 -9.76
C ASP A 53 -20.02 12.74 -9.90
N GLN A 54 -18.78 12.74 -10.39
CA GLN A 54 -17.92 13.92 -10.56
C GLN A 54 -18.56 14.99 -11.45
N ARG A 55 -19.34 14.55 -12.44
CA ARG A 55 -20.04 15.43 -13.38
C ARG A 55 -21.13 16.24 -12.70
N ILE A 56 -21.58 15.79 -11.53
CA ILE A 56 -22.64 16.42 -10.73
C ILE A 56 -22.02 17.28 -9.62
N ALA A 57 -20.90 16.84 -9.01
CA ALA A 57 -20.32 17.50 -7.83
C ALA A 57 -19.24 18.57 -8.11
N GLY A 58 -18.49 18.48 -9.22
CA GLY A 58 -17.50 19.50 -9.60
C GLY A 58 -16.16 19.47 -8.85
N TYR A 59 -15.91 18.49 -7.97
CA TYR A 59 -14.61 18.23 -7.31
C TYR A 59 -14.29 16.73 -7.36
N PHE A 60 -12.99 16.39 -7.46
CA PHE A 60 -12.56 15.00 -7.45
C PHE A 60 -11.87 14.64 -6.15
N PRO A 61 -12.12 13.46 -5.61
CA PRO A 61 -13.40 12.76 -5.60
C PRO A 61 -14.46 13.43 -4.71
N ALA A 62 -15.71 13.05 -4.96
CA ALA A 62 -16.92 13.79 -4.59
C ALA A 62 -17.37 13.69 -3.10
N GLU A 63 -16.50 13.33 -2.15
CA GLU A 63 -16.81 13.37 -0.71
C GLU A 63 -15.73 14.13 0.07
N GLY A 64 -16.11 14.87 1.12
CA GLY A 64 -15.14 15.50 2.03
C GLY A 64 -14.24 14.45 2.68
N GLY A 65 -12.92 14.68 2.73
CA GLY A 65 -11.97 13.58 2.98
C GLY A 65 -11.81 12.70 1.75
N TYR A 66 -11.58 13.38 0.65
CA TYR A 66 -11.71 12.99 -0.72
C TYR A 66 -11.08 11.62 -1.07
N GLY A 67 -11.95 10.67 -1.46
CA GLY A 67 -11.63 9.42 -2.16
C GLY A 67 -12.87 8.79 -2.82
N GLY A 68 -12.95 8.64 -4.16
CA GLY A 68 -14.13 8.04 -4.86
C GLY A 68 -14.53 8.63 -6.23
N GLY A 69 -13.86 8.20 -7.30
CA GLY A 69 -14.51 7.84 -8.58
C GLY A 69 -14.66 6.31 -8.61
N LEU A 70 -14.60 5.62 -9.74
CA LEU A 70 -14.34 4.15 -9.77
C LEU A 70 -12.98 3.76 -9.12
N ASN A 71 -12.29 4.72 -8.49
CA ASN A 71 -11.02 4.55 -7.83
C ASN A 71 -11.23 3.88 -6.47
N LEU A 72 -10.75 2.65 -6.38
CA LEU A 72 -10.70 1.78 -5.18
C LEU A 72 -9.91 2.37 -3.99
N HIS A 73 -9.44 3.61 -4.11
CA HIS A 73 -8.90 4.50 -3.09
C HIS A 73 -8.59 5.84 -3.80
N GLY A 74 -9.26 6.94 -3.47
CA GLY A 74 -8.89 8.27 -3.99
C GLY A 74 -8.36 9.17 -2.88
N HIS A 75 -7.59 10.17 -3.25
CA HIS A 75 -7.16 11.29 -2.41
C HIS A 75 -7.81 12.58 -2.92
N THR A 76 -7.82 13.63 -2.11
CA THR A 76 -8.31 14.96 -2.49
C THR A 76 -7.74 15.50 -3.75
N GLU A 77 -8.60 15.97 -4.65
CA GLU A 77 -8.26 16.65 -5.88
C GLU A 77 -9.27 17.78 -6.19
N THR A 78 -8.91 18.97 -5.75
CA THR A 78 -9.47 20.22 -6.29
C THR A 78 -8.52 20.77 -7.35
N PHE A 79 -8.97 21.75 -8.12
CA PHE A 79 -8.09 22.51 -9.02
C PHE A 79 -6.93 23.21 -8.29
N LEU A 80 -6.98 23.36 -6.96
CA LEU A 80 -5.94 23.96 -6.13
C LEU A 80 -5.10 22.96 -5.33
N HIS A 81 -5.56 21.71 -5.18
CA HIS A 81 -4.98 20.79 -4.21
C HIS A 81 -5.18 19.35 -4.61
N ARG A 82 -4.08 18.59 -4.72
CA ARG A 82 -4.07 17.15 -5.04
C ARG A 82 -3.33 16.36 -3.95
N GLU A 83 -4.03 15.93 -2.90
CA GLU A 83 -3.47 15.24 -1.72
C GLU A 83 -2.60 14.03 -2.07
N GLY A 84 -2.97 13.30 -3.12
CA GLY A 84 -2.19 12.18 -3.60
C GLY A 84 -2.48 11.81 -5.04
N HIS A 85 -1.49 11.25 -5.71
CA HIS A 85 -1.62 10.82 -7.09
C HIS A 85 -0.66 9.70 -7.47
N ILE A 86 -1.04 8.91 -8.47
CA ILE A 86 -0.18 7.89 -9.04
C ILE A 86 0.82 8.57 -9.98
N VAL A 87 2.11 8.42 -9.67
CA VAL A 87 3.22 8.98 -10.47
C VAL A 87 3.79 7.96 -11.45
N ALA A 88 3.72 6.67 -11.12
CA ALA A 88 4.11 5.59 -12.02
C ALA A 88 3.21 4.37 -11.85
N PHE A 89 2.95 3.65 -12.93
CA PHE A 89 2.12 2.45 -12.91
C PHE A 89 2.42 1.58 -14.11
N GLU A 90 2.44 0.26 -13.90
CA GLU A 90 2.34 -0.71 -14.97
C GLU A 90 1.74 -2.02 -14.48
N THR A 91 1.08 -2.72 -15.40
CA THR A 91 0.69 -4.11 -15.21
C THR A 91 1.55 -5.01 -16.07
N HIS A 92 1.85 -6.21 -15.58
CA HIS A 92 2.61 -7.22 -16.31
C HIS A 92 2.07 -8.62 -15.96
N PRO A 93 2.16 -9.62 -16.87
CA PRO A 93 1.74 -10.99 -16.58
C PRO A 93 2.27 -11.62 -15.29
N LYS A 94 3.45 -11.20 -14.84
CA LYS A 94 4.17 -11.74 -13.67
C LYS A 94 4.17 -10.82 -12.44
N PHE A 95 3.98 -9.53 -12.60
CA PHE A 95 3.98 -8.57 -11.50
C PHE A 95 3.10 -7.36 -11.83
N ASP A 96 2.72 -6.57 -10.84
CA ASP A 96 2.20 -5.21 -11.04
C ASP A 96 3.07 -4.24 -10.24
N TYR A 97 3.22 -3.03 -10.75
CA TYR A 97 3.98 -1.97 -10.10
C TYR A 97 3.16 -0.69 -10.07
N VAL A 98 3.19 -0.01 -8.94
CA VAL A 98 2.59 1.30 -8.76
C VAL A 98 3.45 2.16 -7.84
N ALA A 99 3.51 3.45 -8.14
CA ALA A 99 4.08 4.46 -7.27
C ALA A 99 3.09 5.59 -7.08
N GLY A 100 2.90 5.99 -5.83
CA GLY A 100 2.06 7.11 -5.44
C GLY A 100 2.86 8.17 -4.69
N ASP A 101 2.55 9.43 -4.97
CA ASP A 101 2.97 10.58 -4.18
C ASP A 101 1.78 11.06 -3.35
N ALA A 102 1.93 11.03 -2.02
CA ALA A 102 0.94 11.50 -1.05
C ALA A 102 1.48 12.68 -0.22
N THR A 103 2.46 13.42 -0.74
CA THR A 103 3.11 14.53 -0.01
C THR A 103 2.10 15.58 0.43
N LEU A 104 1.14 15.91 -0.43
CA LEU A 104 0.11 16.92 -0.16
C LEU A 104 -0.99 16.43 0.79
N SER A 105 -0.96 15.16 1.22
CA SER A 105 -1.80 14.67 2.33
C SER A 105 -1.34 15.20 3.69
N TRP A 106 -0.17 15.84 3.75
CA TRP A 106 0.45 16.38 4.97
C TRP A 106 0.63 17.89 4.87
N GLN A 107 0.68 18.55 6.03
CA GLN A 107 1.06 19.96 6.03
C GLN A 107 2.53 20.11 5.61
N PRO A 108 2.92 21.18 4.90
CA PRO A 108 4.30 21.37 4.45
C PRO A 108 5.33 21.34 5.59
N GLU A 109 4.97 21.81 6.78
CA GLU A 109 5.85 21.77 7.96
C GLU A 109 6.03 20.35 8.52
N GLN A 110 5.19 19.39 8.14
CA GLN A 110 5.25 17.99 8.55
C GLN A 110 5.97 17.11 7.53
N ALA A 111 5.75 17.35 6.23
CA ALA A 111 6.37 16.55 5.18
C ALA A 111 6.78 17.39 3.97
N ARG A 112 7.95 17.05 3.42
CA ARG A 112 8.48 17.58 2.15
C ARG A 112 8.44 16.55 1.01
N LEU A 113 8.20 15.28 1.34
CA LEU A 113 8.05 14.18 0.40
C LEU A 113 7.40 13.00 1.11
N VAL A 114 6.39 12.37 0.51
CA VAL A 114 5.80 11.11 0.96
C VAL A 114 5.51 10.24 -0.26
N LEU A 115 6.46 9.38 -0.60
CA LEU A 115 6.34 8.46 -1.74
C LEU A 115 6.17 7.03 -1.26
N ARG A 116 5.34 6.28 -1.97
CA ARG A 116 5.20 4.84 -1.83
C ARG A 116 5.35 4.17 -3.20
N GLN A 117 6.25 3.19 -3.28
CA GLN A 117 6.39 2.27 -4.39
C GLN A 117 5.94 0.87 -3.94
N VAL A 118 5.09 0.21 -4.73
CA VAL A 118 4.57 -1.12 -4.45
C VAL A 118 4.79 -2.01 -5.66
N VAL A 119 5.41 -3.16 -5.43
CA VAL A 119 5.53 -4.24 -6.41
C VAL A 119 4.79 -5.46 -5.89
N PHE A 120 3.77 -5.89 -6.64
CA PHE A 120 3.08 -7.15 -6.39
C PHE A 120 3.58 -8.19 -7.39
N VAL A 121 4.41 -9.12 -6.93
CA VAL A 121 4.82 -10.30 -7.72
C VAL A 121 3.77 -11.38 -7.55
N LYS A 122 3.13 -11.72 -8.67
CA LYS A 122 2.00 -12.65 -8.68
C LYS A 122 2.49 -14.07 -8.33
N PRO A 123 1.76 -14.83 -7.50
CA PRO A 123 0.41 -14.51 -7.00
C PRO A 123 0.37 -13.91 -5.58
N ASP A 124 1.49 -13.82 -4.87
CA ASP A 124 1.44 -13.76 -3.40
C ASP A 124 2.51 -12.90 -2.71
N LEU A 125 3.44 -12.29 -3.45
CA LEU A 125 4.53 -11.52 -2.87
C LEU A 125 4.31 -10.02 -3.10
N LEU A 126 4.29 -9.25 -2.03
CA LEU A 126 4.15 -7.80 -2.03
C LEU A 126 5.42 -7.16 -1.45
N ILE A 127 6.04 -6.25 -2.19
CA ILE A 127 7.21 -5.49 -1.75
C ILE A 127 6.84 -4.02 -1.75
N ILE A 128 6.95 -3.36 -0.61
CA ILE A 128 6.61 -1.96 -0.42
C ILE A 128 7.87 -1.20 -0.02
N TYR A 129 8.14 -0.11 -0.73
CA TYR A 129 9.15 0.87 -0.38
C TYR A 129 8.47 2.22 -0.13
N ASP A 130 8.62 2.74 1.09
CA ASP A 130 8.18 4.07 1.46
C ASP A 130 9.38 4.98 1.68
N ARG A 131 9.32 6.20 1.14
CA ARG A 131 10.30 7.26 1.37
C ARG A 131 9.60 8.52 1.83
N VAL A 132 9.97 8.98 3.02
CA VAL A 132 9.39 10.16 3.65
C VAL A 132 10.48 11.15 3.99
N ARG A 133 10.41 12.37 3.44
CA ARG A 133 11.25 13.49 3.86
C ARG A 133 10.45 14.33 4.84
N LEU A 134 10.87 14.33 6.09
CA LEU A 134 10.19 15.04 7.17
C LEU A 134 10.36 16.56 7.03
N GLY A 135 9.30 17.29 7.34
CA GLY A 135 9.33 18.75 7.48
C GLY A 135 9.89 19.17 8.85
N GLU A 136 10.09 20.47 9.01
CA GLU A 136 10.75 21.07 10.20
C GLU A 136 10.03 20.81 11.53
N LYS A 137 8.70 20.62 11.52
CA LYS A 137 7.89 20.36 12.73
C LYS A 137 7.66 18.87 12.98
N ALA A 138 8.06 18.00 12.07
CA ALA A 138 7.90 16.56 12.25
C ALA A 138 8.98 16.02 13.20
N GLN A 139 8.52 15.36 14.26
CA GLN A 139 9.38 14.71 15.24
C GLN A 139 9.77 13.31 14.77
N ARG A 140 8.82 12.55 14.19
CA ARG A 140 9.04 11.15 13.80
C ARG A 140 8.10 10.70 12.68
N ALA A 141 8.51 9.64 11.99
CA ALA A 141 7.64 8.86 11.12
C ALA A 141 7.71 7.37 11.49
N HIS A 142 6.58 6.68 11.39
CA HIS A 142 6.49 5.24 11.63
C HIS A 142 5.49 4.60 10.65
N TRP A 143 5.73 3.36 10.27
CA TRP A 143 4.79 2.60 9.45
C TRP A 143 3.69 2.02 10.35
N LEU A 144 2.46 2.06 9.89
CA LEU A 144 1.27 1.64 10.62
C LEU A 144 0.45 0.72 9.72
N ALA A 145 -0.11 -0.35 10.26
CA ALA A 145 -1.15 -1.12 9.59
C ALA A 145 -2.21 -1.63 10.58
N ALA A 146 -3.48 -1.49 10.22
CA ALA A 146 -4.51 -2.36 10.76
C ALA A 146 -4.38 -3.75 10.11
N THR A 147 -4.37 -4.78 10.93
CA THR A 147 -4.10 -6.17 10.54
C THR A 147 -5.21 -7.09 11.05
N GLY A 148 -5.15 -8.36 10.67
CA GLY A 148 -6.07 -9.41 11.11
C GLY A 148 -5.99 -9.72 12.62
N LEU A 149 -6.66 -10.81 12.99
CA LEU A 149 -6.96 -11.17 14.39
C LEU A 149 -5.70 -11.55 15.20
N ASP A 150 -4.78 -12.29 14.60
CA ASP A 150 -3.62 -12.87 15.30
C ASP A 150 -2.31 -12.27 14.79
N LEU A 151 -1.88 -11.13 15.34
CA LEU A 151 -0.60 -10.49 15.04
C LEU A 151 0.48 -10.93 16.04
N VAL A 152 1.59 -11.46 15.52
CA VAL A 152 2.80 -11.80 16.28
C VAL A 152 3.99 -11.13 15.62
N THR A 153 4.84 -10.49 16.42
CA THR A 153 6.08 -9.84 15.97
C THR A 153 7.29 -10.53 16.59
N GLN A 154 8.35 -10.73 15.81
CA GLN A 154 9.62 -11.29 16.29
C GLN A 154 10.78 -10.67 15.50
N ALA A 155 11.67 -9.96 16.18
CA ALA A 155 12.74 -9.18 15.57
C ALA A 155 12.19 -8.25 14.46
N ASN A 156 12.67 -8.39 13.22
CA ASN A 156 12.20 -7.64 12.06
C ASN A 156 11.06 -8.33 11.28
N CYS A 157 10.51 -9.42 11.82
CA CYS A 157 9.43 -10.17 11.20
C CYS A 157 8.10 -9.92 11.91
N PHE A 158 7.01 -9.97 11.15
CA PHE A 158 5.66 -10.07 11.70
C PHE A 158 4.85 -11.13 10.97
N ARG A 159 3.89 -11.70 11.68
CA ARG A 159 2.94 -12.66 11.15
C ARG A 159 1.54 -12.26 11.60
N VAL A 160 0.63 -12.22 10.65
CA VAL A 160 -0.81 -12.09 10.89
C VAL A 160 -1.48 -13.39 10.48
N ARG A 161 -2.41 -13.89 11.28
CA ARG A 161 -3.34 -14.96 10.90
C ARG A 161 -4.78 -14.54 11.08
N SER A 162 -5.64 -15.06 10.20
CA SER A 162 -7.09 -14.94 10.29
C SER A 162 -7.72 -16.18 9.65
N GLY A 163 -8.12 -17.14 10.50
CA GLY A 163 -8.51 -18.47 10.04
C GLY A 163 -7.36 -19.18 9.32
N LYS A 164 -7.59 -19.60 8.07
CA LYS A 164 -6.55 -20.24 7.23
C LYS A 164 -5.65 -19.24 6.52
N ALA A 165 -6.00 -17.96 6.49
CA ALA A 165 -5.20 -16.94 5.80
C ALA A 165 -4.02 -16.48 6.65
N TYR A 166 -2.91 -16.20 5.99
CA TYR A 166 -1.73 -15.59 6.62
C TYR A 166 -1.23 -14.39 5.82
N LEU A 167 -0.59 -13.47 6.53
CA LEU A 167 0.33 -12.47 6.01
C LEU A 167 1.64 -12.63 6.79
N TYR A 168 2.74 -12.89 6.10
CA TYR A 168 4.07 -12.98 6.70
C TYR A 168 4.94 -11.85 6.14
N GLY A 169 5.37 -10.94 7.00
CA GLY A 169 6.15 -9.77 6.63
C GLY A 169 7.55 -9.79 7.23
N VAL A 170 8.51 -9.30 6.46
CA VAL A 170 9.88 -9.03 6.88
C VAL A 170 10.19 -7.57 6.56
N VAL A 171 10.59 -6.84 7.59
CA VAL A 171 11.08 -5.46 7.47
C VAL A 171 12.56 -5.53 7.12
N ALA A 172 12.88 -5.19 5.89
CA ALA A 172 14.23 -5.21 5.35
C ALA A 172 14.96 -3.88 5.57
N PHE A 173 14.22 -2.78 5.66
CA PHE A 173 14.72 -1.48 6.09
C PHE A 173 13.66 -0.77 6.93
N PRO A 174 14.02 -0.10 8.03
CA PRO A 174 15.37 0.06 8.60
C PRO A 174 15.96 -1.26 9.09
N SER A 175 17.29 -1.35 9.23
CA SER A 175 18.01 -2.60 9.53
C SER A 175 17.72 -3.16 10.93
N SER A 176 17.33 -2.30 11.88
CA SER A 176 16.98 -2.67 13.24
C SER A 176 15.63 -2.05 13.63
N PRO A 177 14.50 -2.47 13.04
CA PRO A 177 13.21 -1.86 13.28
C PRO A 177 12.62 -2.30 14.62
N LYS A 178 11.89 -1.42 15.30
CA LYS A 178 11.07 -1.79 16.46
C LYS A 178 9.63 -2.05 16.00
N LEU A 179 9.20 -3.30 16.07
CA LEU A 179 7.84 -3.71 15.75
C LEU A 179 6.99 -3.75 17.03
N VAL A 180 5.82 -3.14 16.99
CA VAL A 180 4.87 -3.11 18.11
C VAL A 180 3.52 -3.64 17.64
N ALA A 181 3.08 -4.74 18.24
CA ALA A 181 1.72 -5.26 18.08
C ALA A 181 0.82 -4.65 19.16
N ILE A 182 -0.29 -4.05 18.74
CA ILE A 182 -1.18 -3.30 19.61
C ILE A 182 -2.59 -3.89 19.50
N ASP A 183 -3.23 -4.06 20.66
CA ASP A 183 -4.64 -4.41 20.76
C ASP A 183 -5.49 -3.13 20.87
N PRO A 184 -6.29 -2.78 19.86
CA PRO A 184 -7.14 -1.60 19.88
C PRO A 184 -8.15 -1.62 21.02
N SER A 185 -8.59 -2.79 21.48
CA SER A 185 -9.59 -2.89 22.56
C SER A 185 -9.07 -2.35 23.90
N THR A 186 -7.76 -2.40 24.12
CA THR A 186 -7.10 -1.95 25.36
C THR A 186 -6.27 -0.68 25.17
N SER A 187 -6.09 -0.20 23.95
CA SER A 187 -5.29 0.99 23.64
C SER A 187 -6.14 2.27 23.61
N PRO A 188 -5.92 3.26 24.50
CA PRO A 188 -6.62 4.54 24.41
C PRO A 188 -6.38 5.28 23.08
N LYS A 189 -5.19 5.12 22.50
CA LYS A 189 -4.80 5.68 21.20
C LYS A 189 -5.70 5.16 20.08
N TYR A 190 -5.92 3.84 20.03
CA TYR A 190 -6.59 3.20 18.91
C TYR A 190 -8.07 2.87 19.14
N ARG A 191 -8.52 2.72 20.39
CA ARG A 191 -9.89 2.27 20.70
C ARG A 191 -10.97 3.13 20.03
N LEU A 192 -10.77 4.44 19.96
CA LEU A 192 -11.72 5.39 19.35
C LEU A 192 -11.59 5.46 17.82
N MET A 193 -10.62 4.75 17.25
CA MET A 193 -10.34 4.66 15.82
C MET A 193 -10.81 3.32 15.23
N PHE A 194 -11.65 2.55 15.91
CA PHE A 194 -12.16 1.29 15.38
C PHE A 194 -13.66 1.23 15.63
N ASP A 195 -14.40 0.69 14.66
CA ASP A 195 -15.77 0.26 14.91
C ASP A 195 -15.76 -0.76 16.06
N PRO A 196 -16.72 -0.72 17.00
CA PRO A 196 -16.82 -1.71 18.08
C PRO A 196 -16.74 -3.17 17.61
N GLN A 197 -17.25 -3.49 16.42
CA GLN A 197 -17.19 -4.83 15.82
C GLN A 197 -15.79 -5.20 15.30
N ALA A 198 -14.96 -4.20 14.98
CA ALA A 198 -13.60 -4.35 14.46
C ALA A 198 -12.51 -4.31 15.53
N LEU A 199 -12.87 -4.11 16.82
CA LEU A 199 -11.89 -4.04 17.93
C LEU A 199 -11.08 -5.32 18.16
N SER A 200 -11.47 -6.44 17.54
CA SER A 200 -10.72 -7.70 17.58
C SER A 200 -9.48 -7.71 16.68
N LEU A 201 -9.40 -6.80 15.71
CA LEU A 201 -8.24 -6.61 14.84
C LEU A 201 -7.03 -6.12 15.61
N LYS A 202 -5.83 -6.27 15.04
CA LYS A 202 -4.58 -5.81 15.66
C LYS A 202 -3.94 -4.70 14.86
N VAL A 203 -3.24 -3.80 15.52
CA VAL A 203 -2.46 -2.75 14.88
C VAL A 203 -0.97 -3.10 14.96
N LEU A 204 -0.28 -3.03 13.82
CA LEU A 204 1.16 -3.12 13.73
C LEU A 204 1.75 -1.72 13.56
N GLU A 205 2.65 -1.32 14.45
CA GLU A 205 3.54 -0.18 14.22
C GLU A 205 4.97 -0.68 13.95
N ILE A 206 5.66 -0.08 12.98
CA ILE A 206 7.09 -0.29 12.71
C ILE A 206 7.79 1.05 12.87
N HIS A 207 8.62 1.15 13.90
CA HIS A 207 9.39 2.35 14.19
C HIS A 207 10.83 2.19 13.70
N PRO A 208 11.41 3.21 13.07
CA PRO A 208 12.85 3.24 12.86
C PRO A 208 13.55 3.30 14.22
N ASN A 209 14.70 2.64 14.37
CA ASN A 209 15.51 2.82 15.56
C ASN A 209 16.19 4.19 15.50
N GLU A 210 15.64 5.16 16.23
CA GLU A 210 16.08 6.55 16.22
C GLU A 210 17.30 6.82 17.12
N GLN A 211 17.96 5.78 17.64
CA GLN A 211 19.22 5.91 18.39
C GLN A 211 20.37 6.35 17.44
N GLY A 212 20.37 7.61 17.02
CA GLY A 212 21.50 8.22 16.29
C GLY A 212 21.17 9.37 15.35
N SER A 213 19.91 9.61 14.98
CA SER A 213 19.56 10.76 14.13
C SER A 213 19.16 11.95 15.00
N GLY A 214 20.07 12.90 15.18
CA GLY A 214 19.89 14.08 16.01
C GLY A 214 18.54 14.76 15.81
N HIS A 215 17.90 15.12 16.91
CA HIS A 215 16.80 16.09 16.90
C HIS A 215 17.29 17.36 16.18
N GLY A 216 16.61 17.78 15.11
CA GLY A 216 16.87 19.06 14.44
C GLY A 216 17.59 19.02 13.08
N ALA A 217 17.86 17.84 12.50
CA ALA A 217 18.27 17.81 11.09
C ALA A 217 17.06 18.13 10.19
N GLN A 218 17.05 19.32 9.58
CA GLN A 218 16.09 19.66 8.53
C GLN A 218 16.09 18.58 7.44
N ASP A 219 14.91 18.27 6.91
CA ASP A 219 14.74 17.34 5.79
C ASP A 219 15.25 15.90 6.05
N ARG A 220 15.17 15.43 7.30
CA ARG A 220 15.47 14.03 7.65
C ARG A 220 14.62 13.08 6.81
N THR A 221 15.30 12.16 6.10
CA THR A 221 14.64 11.11 5.32
C THR A 221 14.43 9.87 6.18
N VAL A 222 13.21 9.35 6.21
CA VAL A 222 12.82 8.09 6.83
C VAL A 222 12.33 7.14 5.74
N GLU A 223 12.86 5.93 5.72
CA GLU A 223 12.57 4.93 4.69
C GLU A 223 12.08 3.64 5.34
N PHE A 224 11.13 2.97 4.68
CA PHE A 224 10.68 1.62 5.04
C PHE A 224 10.73 0.73 3.82
N LEU A 225 11.31 -0.45 3.94
CA LEU A 225 11.29 -1.49 2.92
C LEU A 225 10.76 -2.77 3.54
N VAL A 226 9.57 -3.19 3.11
CA VAL A 226 8.85 -4.31 3.68
C VAL A 226 8.50 -5.31 2.59
N ALA A 227 8.90 -6.56 2.77
CA ALA A 227 8.52 -7.67 1.91
C ALA A 227 7.49 -8.54 2.65
N MET A 228 6.36 -8.82 2.00
CA MET A 228 5.22 -9.52 2.58
C MET A 228 4.76 -10.63 1.66
N ARG A 229 4.44 -11.79 2.23
CA ARG A 229 3.82 -12.90 1.51
C ARG A 229 2.46 -13.23 2.09
N ILE A 230 1.48 -13.42 1.21
CA ILE A 230 0.08 -13.69 1.57
C ILE A 230 -0.30 -15.09 1.09
N GLY A 231 -1.05 -15.85 1.88
CA GLY A 231 -1.56 -17.12 1.38
C GLY A 231 -2.49 -17.83 2.34
N LEU A 232 -2.73 -19.10 2.04
CA LEU A 232 -3.56 -19.99 2.84
C LEU A 232 -2.73 -21.15 3.41
N GLY A 233 -3.08 -21.58 4.63
CA GLY A 233 -2.49 -22.76 5.26
C GLY A 233 -1.17 -22.49 5.98
N ALA A 234 -0.15 -23.28 5.66
CA ALA A 234 1.15 -23.20 6.31
C ALA A 234 1.94 -21.97 5.85
N LEU A 235 2.76 -21.43 6.75
CA LEU A 235 3.67 -20.34 6.41
C LEU A 235 4.79 -20.89 5.52
N PRO A 236 5.12 -20.22 4.41
CA PRO A 236 6.20 -20.63 3.54
C PRO A 236 7.55 -20.26 4.17
N THR A 237 8.60 -21.00 3.84
CA THR A 237 9.97 -20.53 4.04
C THR A 237 10.23 -19.36 3.10
N MET A 238 10.65 -18.24 3.65
CA MET A 238 10.98 -17.03 2.90
C MET A 238 12.19 -16.37 3.54
N THR A 239 13.24 -16.15 2.74
CA THR A 239 14.43 -15.39 3.16
C THR A 239 14.42 -14.05 2.45
N VAL A 240 14.65 -12.97 3.20
CA VAL A 240 14.72 -11.62 2.66
C VAL A 240 16.08 -11.03 2.96
N THR A 241 16.80 -10.62 1.93
CA THR A 241 18.13 -10.01 2.04
C THR A 241 18.05 -8.56 1.54
N PRO A 242 18.21 -7.54 2.41
CA PRO A 242 18.22 -6.15 1.98
C PRO A 242 19.45 -5.85 1.12
N GLN A 243 19.30 -4.88 0.22
CA GLN A 243 20.36 -4.32 -0.60
C GLN A 243 20.27 -2.80 -0.48
N LEU A 244 21.35 -2.18 -0.02
CA LEU A 244 21.42 -0.72 0.13
C LEU A 244 22.64 -0.19 -0.63
N MET A 245 22.38 0.74 -1.53
CA MET A 245 23.38 1.51 -2.28
C MET A 245 23.08 3.00 -2.09
N ALA A 246 24.00 3.86 -2.50
CA ALA A 246 23.84 5.31 -2.37
C ALA A 246 22.54 5.82 -3.02
N ASN A 247 22.24 5.38 -4.24
CA ASN A 247 21.10 5.81 -5.04
C ASN A 247 20.01 4.75 -5.20
N ARG A 248 20.16 3.57 -4.58
CA ARG A 248 19.21 2.46 -4.72
C ARG A 248 19.00 1.71 -3.42
N ILE A 249 17.79 1.22 -3.22
CA ILE A 249 17.45 0.33 -2.10
C ILE A 249 16.59 -0.81 -2.63
N GLY A 250 16.78 -2.01 -2.10
CA GLY A 250 16.12 -3.18 -2.64
C GLY A 250 16.14 -4.37 -1.71
N VAL A 251 15.50 -5.43 -2.17
CA VAL A 251 15.46 -6.73 -1.49
C VAL A 251 15.64 -7.85 -2.50
N THR A 252 16.37 -8.88 -2.08
CA THR A 252 16.27 -10.21 -2.67
C THR A 252 15.40 -11.08 -1.77
N VAL A 253 14.26 -11.53 -2.28
CA VAL A 253 13.34 -12.47 -1.64
C VAL A 253 13.55 -13.84 -2.26
N ARG A 254 13.86 -14.86 -1.44
CA ARG A 254 14.01 -16.25 -1.87
C ARG A 254 12.92 -17.11 -1.23
N THR A 255 12.28 -17.91 -2.05
CA THR A 255 11.27 -18.90 -1.66
C THR A 255 11.54 -20.22 -2.38
N ASN A 256 10.83 -21.29 -2.02
CA ASN A 256 10.98 -22.58 -2.69
C ASN A 256 10.67 -22.46 -4.19
N GLY A 257 11.70 -22.45 -5.03
CA GLY A 257 11.59 -22.44 -6.50
C GLY A 257 11.58 -21.06 -7.16
N GLN A 258 11.64 -19.96 -6.41
CA GLN A 258 11.65 -18.60 -6.96
C GLN A 258 12.56 -17.65 -6.18
N THR A 259 13.35 -16.87 -6.91
CA THR A 259 14.10 -15.71 -6.42
C THR A 259 13.56 -14.45 -7.07
N VAL A 260 13.18 -13.47 -6.25
CA VAL A 260 12.74 -12.15 -6.71
C VAL A 260 13.72 -11.11 -6.18
N GLN A 261 14.29 -10.30 -7.05
CA GLN A 261 15.07 -9.13 -6.68
C GLN A 261 14.31 -7.89 -7.13
N VAL A 262 14.09 -6.96 -6.23
CA VAL A 262 13.52 -5.65 -6.56
C VAL A 262 14.45 -4.59 -6.00
N SER A 263 14.81 -3.62 -6.83
CA SER A 263 15.51 -2.41 -6.43
C SER A 263 14.69 -1.19 -6.85
N PHE A 264 14.67 -0.18 -6.00
CA PHE A 264 14.00 1.09 -6.18
C PHE A 264 15.04 2.20 -6.20
N ASP A 265 14.83 3.19 -7.05
CA ASP A 265 15.67 4.38 -7.09
C ASP A 265 15.36 5.28 -5.87
N ARG A 266 16.41 5.81 -5.21
CA ARG A 266 16.31 6.59 -3.95
C ARG A 266 16.18 8.11 -4.16
N ASN A 267 16.20 8.53 -5.42
CA ASN A 267 16.05 9.91 -5.89
C ASN A 267 14.57 10.20 -6.22
N ASP A 268 14.21 11.48 -6.40
CA ASP A 268 12.80 11.94 -6.49
C ASP A 268 11.96 11.29 -7.61
N VAL A 269 12.60 10.64 -8.58
CA VAL A 269 11.92 9.83 -9.60
C VAL A 269 11.61 8.44 -9.05
N CYS A 270 10.33 8.07 -9.07
CA CYS A 270 9.89 6.71 -8.77
C CYS A 270 10.25 5.78 -9.92
N GLY A 271 11.22 4.89 -9.70
CA GLY A 271 11.65 3.91 -10.68
C GLY A 271 12.35 2.74 -10.00
N GLY A 272 12.97 1.87 -10.80
CA GLY A 272 13.72 0.74 -10.29
C GLY A 272 13.87 -0.39 -11.28
N GLU A 273 14.22 -1.56 -10.76
CA GLU A 273 14.39 -2.79 -11.53
C GLU A 273 13.85 -3.97 -10.75
N ILE A 274 13.20 -4.88 -11.47
CA ILE A 274 12.78 -6.19 -10.97
C ILE A 274 13.46 -7.30 -11.76
N VAL A 275 13.95 -8.31 -11.04
CA VAL A 275 14.43 -9.58 -11.58
C VAL A 275 13.64 -10.72 -10.93
N ILE A 276 12.98 -11.56 -11.73
CA ILE A 276 12.26 -12.75 -11.26
C ILE A 276 12.92 -13.97 -11.90
N ALA A 277 13.50 -14.85 -11.07
CA ALA A 277 14.15 -16.07 -11.50
C ALA A 277 13.44 -17.30 -10.92
N ASN A 278 12.99 -18.20 -11.81
CA ASN A 278 12.29 -19.45 -11.47
C ASN A 278 13.00 -20.62 -12.18
N GLY A 279 14.06 -21.15 -11.58
CA GLY A 279 14.89 -22.18 -12.20
C GLY A 279 15.57 -21.66 -13.47
N ALA A 280 15.17 -22.15 -14.64
CA ALA A 280 15.78 -21.80 -15.93
C ALA A 280 15.29 -20.47 -16.53
N GLN A 281 14.14 -19.93 -16.07
CA GLN A 281 13.59 -18.68 -16.60
C GLN A 281 13.98 -17.49 -15.74
N THR A 282 14.52 -16.45 -16.36
CA THR A 282 14.81 -15.16 -15.71
C THR A 282 14.12 -14.04 -16.49
N LEU A 283 13.24 -13.31 -15.81
CA LEU A 283 12.70 -12.03 -16.28
C LEU A 283 13.52 -10.91 -15.64
N ARG A 284 14.02 -9.97 -16.44
CA ARG A 284 14.60 -8.71 -15.97
C ARG A 284 13.80 -7.57 -16.62
N HIS A 285 13.33 -6.64 -15.81
CA HIS A 285 12.47 -5.54 -16.28
C HIS A 285 12.74 -4.26 -15.50
N ARG A 286 12.82 -3.13 -16.21
CA ARG A 286 12.92 -1.81 -15.59
C ARG A 286 11.52 -1.32 -15.25
N LEU A 287 11.31 -0.95 -13.98
CA LEU A 287 10.03 -0.42 -13.54
C LEU A 287 9.76 0.93 -14.22
N ARG A 288 8.53 1.16 -14.65
CA ARG A 288 8.13 2.42 -15.30
C ARG A 288 8.34 3.62 -14.38
N GLU A 289 8.67 4.77 -14.96
CA GLU A 289 8.82 6.05 -14.23
C GLU A 289 7.60 6.97 -14.41
N GLN A 290 6.60 6.51 -15.18
CA GLN A 290 5.36 7.21 -15.50
C GLN A 290 4.19 6.22 -15.54
N VAL A 291 2.97 6.73 -15.53
CA VAL A 291 1.76 5.90 -15.68
C VAL A 291 1.72 5.30 -17.09
N ASN A 292 1.69 3.97 -17.15
CA ASN A 292 1.44 3.20 -18.37
C ASN A 292 0.10 2.48 -18.25
N ASP A 293 -0.97 3.15 -18.67
CA ASP A 293 -2.33 2.61 -18.67
C ASP A 293 -2.66 1.86 -19.96
N THR A 294 -1.72 1.01 -20.41
CA THR A 294 -1.88 0.19 -21.62
C THR A 294 -1.66 -1.29 -21.32
N TYR A 295 -2.20 -2.16 -22.19
CA TYR A 295 -1.99 -3.60 -22.12
C TYR A 295 -0.74 -4.07 -22.91
N GLU A 296 0.22 -3.20 -23.21
CA GLU A 296 1.36 -3.55 -24.06
C GLU A 296 2.16 -4.75 -23.53
N ASN A 297 2.38 -4.80 -22.21
CA ASN A 297 3.10 -5.87 -21.51
C ASN A 297 2.36 -7.22 -21.54
N TRP A 298 1.06 -7.20 -21.88
CA TRP A 298 0.21 -8.38 -21.94
C TRP A 298 0.05 -8.92 -23.36
N ARG A 299 0.47 -8.19 -24.40
CA ARG A 299 0.17 -8.52 -25.81
C ARG A 299 0.57 -9.94 -26.22
N THR A 300 1.65 -10.47 -25.63
CA THR A 300 2.16 -11.82 -25.88
C THR A 300 1.64 -12.88 -24.90
N ASP A 301 0.95 -12.46 -23.83
CA ASP A 301 0.32 -13.38 -22.88
C ASP A 301 -0.97 -13.97 -23.49
N PRO A 302 -1.18 -15.30 -23.43
CA PRO A 302 -2.38 -15.93 -23.97
C PRO A 302 -3.69 -15.34 -23.43
N ARG A 303 -3.70 -14.85 -22.17
CA ARG A 303 -4.88 -14.23 -21.56
C ARG A 303 -5.31 -12.96 -22.28
N TYR A 304 -4.38 -12.21 -22.87
CA TYR A 304 -4.72 -11.02 -23.63
C TYR A 304 -5.55 -11.37 -24.88
N GLN A 305 -5.21 -12.45 -25.58
CA GLN A 305 -6.01 -12.90 -26.73
C GLN A 305 -7.40 -13.37 -26.29
N LEU A 306 -7.53 -14.02 -25.13
CA LEU A 306 -8.83 -14.40 -24.57
C LEU A 306 -9.69 -13.15 -24.29
N TRP A 307 -9.12 -12.12 -23.64
CA TRP A 307 -9.81 -10.85 -23.37
C TRP A 307 -10.27 -10.13 -24.63
N ARG A 308 -9.53 -10.26 -25.74
CA ARG A 308 -9.84 -9.60 -27.02
C ARG A 308 -10.83 -10.35 -27.90
N ARG A 309 -11.07 -11.65 -27.65
CA ARG A 309 -11.83 -12.52 -28.58
C ARG A 309 -13.07 -13.14 -27.96
N GLU A 310 -13.10 -13.38 -26.66
CA GLU A 310 -14.26 -14.02 -26.04
C GLU A 310 -15.40 -13.01 -25.82
N ALA A 311 -16.61 -13.37 -26.25
CA ALA A 311 -17.80 -12.52 -26.18
C ALA A 311 -18.11 -11.98 -24.77
N ARG A 312 -17.73 -12.71 -23.72
CA ARG A 312 -17.92 -12.25 -22.33
C ARG A 312 -17.10 -11.01 -21.97
N PHE A 313 -16.09 -10.66 -22.76
CA PHE A 313 -15.23 -9.48 -22.59
C PHE A 313 -15.51 -8.37 -23.61
N ASP A 314 -16.55 -8.50 -24.45
CA ASP A 314 -16.87 -7.51 -25.48
C ASP A 314 -17.09 -6.09 -24.91
N PHE A 315 -17.49 -5.98 -23.63
CA PHE A 315 -17.65 -4.70 -22.94
C PHE A 315 -16.32 -3.94 -22.72
N LEU A 316 -15.17 -4.62 -22.81
CA LEU A 316 -13.84 -4.00 -22.73
C LEU A 316 -13.37 -3.45 -24.09
N ALA A 317 -13.98 -3.90 -25.18
CA ALA A 317 -13.65 -3.41 -26.50
C ALA A 317 -14.45 -2.14 -26.79
N VAL A 318 -13.81 -0.97 -26.69
CA VAL A 318 -14.31 0.24 -27.34
C VAL A 318 -14.24 -0.04 -28.85
N LYS A 319 -15.41 -0.33 -29.45
CA LYS A 319 -15.58 -0.55 -30.89
C LYS A 319 -15.83 0.78 -31.59
#